data_AF-A0A970GK79-F1
#
_entry.id   AF-A0A970GK79-F1
#
_cell.length_a   1.000
_cell.length_b   1.000
_cell.length_c   1.000
_cell.angle_alpha   90.00
_cell.angle_beta   90.00
_cell.angle_gamma   90.00
#
_symmetry.space_group_name_H-M   'P 1'
#
loop_
_entity.id
_entity.type
_entity.pdbx_description
1 polymer ?
#
loop_
_entity_poly.entity_id
_entity_poly.type
_entity_poly.pdbx_seq_one_letter_code
_entity_poly.pdbx_strand_id
1 'polypeptide(L)'
;MEKLTKIVATISDKRCDPEFLKQLHEAGMDVVRINTAHQTPEQALGLIENVRKVSGRIPLMLDTKGPEIRTNASPHELVVLKDQLIMVKGKKGIPSDDQCLCLDFEGIVNHLHVGNRLMIDDGEIELQVIEKHDEHLICRVGNPGIIKGRKSVNLPGITIDLPSLTKKDIEFIEFGIKNNLDFIAHSFVRTKQDVIDIQKILDKHNSPIKIIAKIENQQGVDNIDEILEHVYGIMVARGDLAIEVPAERIPVIQARLIKKCIRQKKAVIIATQMLHSM
;
A
#
# COMPACT_ATOMS: atom_id res chain seq x y z
N MET A 1 17.87 -1.09 29.86
CA MET A 1 17.04 0.09 29.55
C MET A 1 15.76 -0.44 28.94
N GLU A 2 14.60 -0.21 29.57
CA GLU A 2 13.33 -0.69 29.03
C GLU A 2 12.99 0.07 27.73
N LYS A 3 12.73 -0.68 26.66
CA LYS A 3 12.36 -0.09 25.37
C LYS A 3 10.91 0.36 25.39
N LEU A 4 10.69 1.67 25.18
CA LEU A 4 9.34 2.24 25.10
C LEU A 4 8.73 2.14 23.69
N THR A 5 9.55 2.30 22.65
CA THR A 5 9.10 2.27 21.26
C THR A 5 9.00 0.86 20.74
N LYS A 6 7.86 0.50 20.15
CA LYS A 6 7.61 -0.86 19.63
C LYS A 6 8.20 -1.06 18.23
N ILE A 7 8.60 -2.29 17.92
CA ILE A 7 9.15 -2.70 16.62
C ILE A 7 8.17 -3.65 15.93
N VAL A 8 7.75 -3.27 14.73
CA VAL A 8 7.00 -4.12 13.80
C VAL A 8 8.00 -4.68 12.79
N ALA A 9 8.10 -6.01 12.69
CA ALA A 9 9.00 -6.66 11.73
C ALA A 9 8.17 -7.38 10.66
N THR A 10 8.52 -7.15 9.39
CA THR A 10 7.93 -7.92 8.28
C THR A 10 8.68 -9.23 8.14
N ILE A 11 7.99 -10.35 8.22
CA ILE A 11 8.61 -11.67 8.14
C ILE A 11 8.25 -12.34 6.82
N SER A 12 9.27 -12.84 6.12
CA SER A 12 9.07 -13.66 4.92
C SER A 12 8.73 -15.09 5.31
N ASP A 13 7.78 -15.69 4.60
CA ASP A 13 7.48 -17.13 4.65
C ASP A 13 8.70 -17.99 4.30
N LYS A 14 9.65 -17.47 3.53
CA LYS A 14 10.90 -18.17 3.18
C LYS A 14 11.90 -18.26 4.32
N ARG A 15 11.76 -17.43 5.36
CA ARG A 15 12.65 -17.39 6.52
C ARG A 15 11.85 -17.05 7.78
N CYS A 16 11.12 -18.05 8.27
CA CYS A 16 10.23 -17.93 9.42
C CYS A 16 10.27 -19.16 10.34
N ASP A 17 11.39 -19.87 10.39
CA ASP A 17 11.54 -20.96 11.34
C ASP A 17 11.49 -20.43 12.80
N PRO A 18 11.01 -21.25 13.75
CA PRO A 18 10.84 -20.80 15.14
C PRO A 18 12.12 -20.28 15.81
N GLU A 19 13.29 -20.81 15.44
CA GLU A 19 14.56 -20.39 16.04
C GLU A 19 14.94 -18.98 15.59
N PHE A 20 14.82 -18.69 14.29
CA PHE A 20 15.01 -17.34 13.76
C PHE A 20 14.00 -16.34 14.36
N LEU A 21 12.72 -16.71 14.44
CA LEU A 21 11.68 -15.87 15.04
C LEU A 21 11.95 -15.59 16.53
N LYS A 22 12.46 -16.58 17.26
CA LYS A 22 12.86 -16.44 18.66
C LYS A 22 14.00 -15.43 18.80
N GLN A 23 15.02 -15.52 17.96
CA GLN A 23 16.13 -14.56 17.96
C GLN A 23 15.64 -13.12 17.69
N LEU A 24 14.71 -12.93 16.75
CA LEU A 24 14.11 -11.62 16.50
C LEU A 24 13.30 -11.12 17.70
N HIS A 25 12.55 -12.00 18.35
CA HIS A 25 11.78 -11.65 19.55
C HIS A 25 12.70 -11.23 20.70
N GLU A 26 13.78 -11.97 20.95
CA GLU A 26 14.81 -11.65 21.95
C GLU A 26 15.57 -10.36 21.61
N ALA A 27 15.78 -10.07 20.33
CA ALA A 27 16.33 -8.80 19.85
C ALA A 27 15.35 -7.61 19.98
N GLY A 28 14.10 -7.85 20.37
CA GLY A 28 13.11 -6.81 20.68
C GLY A 28 12.05 -6.57 19.62
N MET A 29 11.78 -7.52 18.73
CA MET A 29 10.59 -7.52 17.87
C MET A 29 9.32 -7.63 18.73
N ASP A 30 8.39 -6.69 18.56
CA ASP A 30 7.12 -6.68 19.31
C ASP A 30 5.94 -7.20 18.49
N VAL A 31 5.90 -6.98 17.17
CA VAL A 31 4.77 -7.35 16.29
C VAL A 31 5.31 -7.98 14.99
N VAL A 32 4.66 -9.04 14.52
CA VAL A 32 4.95 -9.66 13.22
C VAL A 32 3.97 -9.15 12.17
N ARG A 33 4.49 -8.58 11.08
CA ARG A 33 3.74 -8.14 9.91
C ARG A 33 3.82 -9.19 8.79
N ILE A 34 2.65 -9.56 8.27
CA ILE A 34 2.43 -10.52 7.17
C ILE A 34 2.04 -9.72 5.93
N ASN A 35 2.87 -9.72 4.88
CA ASN A 35 2.59 -8.96 3.66
C ASN A 35 1.84 -9.82 2.63
N THR A 36 0.52 -9.63 2.54
CA THR A 36 -0.35 -10.43 1.69
C THR A 36 -0.22 -10.12 0.20
N ALA A 37 0.46 -9.02 -0.17
CA ALA A 37 0.74 -8.73 -1.58
C ALA A 37 1.58 -9.85 -2.24
N HIS A 38 2.44 -10.51 -1.46
CA HIS A 38 3.39 -11.53 -1.94
C HIS A 38 3.17 -12.93 -1.38
N GLN A 39 2.14 -13.13 -0.55
CA GLN A 39 1.89 -14.39 0.14
C GLN A 39 0.52 -14.98 -0.24
N THR A 40 0.43 -16.30 -0.24
CA THR A 40 -0.83 -17.06 -0.26
C THR A 40 -1.32 -17.34 1.17
N PRO A 41 -2.61 -17.69 1.37
CA PRO A 41 -3.12 -18.07 2.68
C PRO A 41 -2.35 -19.22 3.34
N GLU A 42 -1.87 -20.20 2.56
CA GLU A 42 -1.09 -21.33 3.06
C GLU A 42 0.27 -20.89 3.60
N GLN A 43 0.97 -20.02 2.85
CA GLN A 43 2.25 -19.45 3.29
C GLN A 43 2.08 -18.60 4.56
N ALA A 44 1.02 -17.78 4.60
CA ALA A 44 0.70 -16.97 5.78
C ALA A 44 0.37 -17.84 7.00
N LEU A 45 -0.33 -18.96 6.81
CA LEU A 45 -0.68 -19.88 7.90
C LEU A 45 0.57 -20.51 8.53
N GLY A 46 1.52 -21.00 7.71
CA GLY A 46 2.77 -21.56 8.20
C GLY A 46 3.58 -20.56 9.05
N LEU A 47 3.62 -19.30 8.62
CA LEU A 47 4.23 -18.21 9.39
C LEU A 47 3.50 -17.99 10.74
N ILE A 48 2.17 -17.92 10.74
CA ILE A 48 1.36 -17.73 11.96
C ILE A 48 1.62 -18.86 12.98
N GLU A 49 1.63 -20.11 12.51
CA GLU A 49 1.90 -21.27 13.37
C GLU A 49 3.30 -21.20 13.99
N ASN A 50 4.31 -20.81 13.22
CA ASN A 50 5.67 -20.69 13.72
C ASN A 50 5.83 -19.55 14.74
N VAL A 51 5.19 -18.39 14.51
CA VAL A 51 5.19 -17.30 15.51
C VAL A 51 4.54 -17.76 16.81
N ARG A 52 3.43 -18.50 16.73
CA ARG A 52 2.73 -19.04 17.91
C ARG A 52 3.53 -20.06 18.69
N LYS A 53 4.37 -20.86 18.02
CA LYS A 53 5.33 -21.77 18.69
C LYS A 53 6.37 -21.00 19.50
N VAL A 54 6.78 -19.81 19.05
CA VAL A 54 7.70 -18.94 19.81
C VAL A 54 6.98 -18.29 20.99
N SER A 55 5.83 -17.66 20.75
CA SER A 55 5.01 -17.04 21.80
C SER A 55 3.62 -16.68 21.29
N GLY A 56 2.58 -17.13 22.00
CA GLY A 56 1.19 -16.74 21.75
C GLY A 56 0.85 -15.29 22.12
N ARG A 57 1.83 -14.50 22.61
CA ARG A 57 1.66 -13.10 22.98
C ARG A 57 2.19 -12.12 21.93
N ILE A 58 2.90 -12.60 20.91
CA ILE A 58 3.39 -11.76 19.81
C ILE A 58 2.20 -11.42 18.92
N PRO A 59 1.79 -10.15 18.81
CA PRO A 59 0.67 -9.79 17.96
C PRO A 59 1.02 -9.99 16.48
N LEU A 60 0.02 -10.40 15.71
CA LEU A 60 0.08 -10.64 14.28
C LEU A 60 -0.70 -9.56 13.53
N MET A 61 -0.03 -8.93 12.57
CA MET A 61 -0.58 -7.87 11.73
C MET A 61 -0.63 -8.34 10.27
N LEU A 62 -1.84 -8.38 9.72
CA LEU A 62 -2.07 -8.62 8.30
C LEU A 62 -1.96 -7.30 7.54
N ASP A 63 -1.07 -7.21 6.56
CA ASP A 63 -0.98 -6.06 5.66
C ASP A 63 -1.64 -6.42 4.32
N THR A 64 -2.76 -5.76 4.02
CA THR A 64 -3.55 -5.99 2.80
C THR A 64 -2.83 -5.42 1.59
N LYS A 65 -3.06 -5.98 0.40
CA LYS A 65 -2.54 -5.36 -0.83
C LYS A 65 -3.21 -4.00 -1.09
N GLY A 66 -4.52 -3.93 -0.87
CA GLY A 66 -5.32 -2.74 -1.11
C GLY A 66 -5.60 -2.47 -2.60
N PRO A 67 -6.46 -1.48 -2.87
CA PRO A 67 -6.81 -1.05 -4.22
C PRO A 67 -5.71 -0.15 -4.80
N GLU A 68 -5.20 -0.51 -5.97
CA GLU A 68 -4.18 0.26 -6.69
C GLU A 68 -4.34 0.07 -8.20
N ILE A 69 -3.84 1.02 -8.98
CA ILE A 69 -3.79 0.93 -10.44
C ILE A 69 -2.48 0.26 -10.83
N ARG A 70 -2.54 -0.61 -11.83
CA ARG A 70 -1.36 -1.27 -12.38
C ARG A 70 -1.31 -1.19 -13.90
N THR A 71 -0.09 -1.30 -14.43
CA THR A 71 0.09 -1.68 -15.83
C THR A 71 -0.45 -3.09 -16.04
N ASN A 72 -1.12 -3.33 -17.17
CA ASN A 72 -1.62 -4.67 -17.47
C ASN A 72 -0.47 -5.68 -17.58
N ALA A 73 -0.80 -6.97 -17.42
CA ALA A 73 0.16 -8.01 -17.74
C ALA A 73 0.54 -7.91 -19.23
N SER A 74 1.84 -7.85 -19.51
CA SER A 74 2.36 -7.82 -20.86
C SER A 74 3.51 -8.82 -20.98
N PRO A 75 3.58 -9.59 -22.08
CA PRO A 75 4.75 -10.40 -22.39
C PRO A 75 5.92 -9.55 -22.90
N HIS A 76 5.67 -8.28 -23.25
CA HIS A 76 6.65 -7.35 -23.76
C HIS A 76 6.95 -6.26 -22.72
N GLU A 77 8.22 -5.85 -22.64
CA GLU A 77 8.65 -4.70 -21.86
C GLU A 77 8.66 -3.47 -22.79
N LEU A 78 8.02 -2.38 -22.35
CA LEU A 78 7.95 -1.13 -23.10
C LEU A 78 9.17 -0.27 -22.77
N VAL A 79 10.09 -0.15 -23.71
CA VAL A 79 11.28 0.71 -23.58
C VAL A 79 10.89 2.14 -23.94
N VAL A 80 11.13 3.08 -23.03
CA VAL A 80 10.81 4.49 -23.21
C VAL A 80 12.05 5.38 -23.14
N LEU A 81 12.10 6.40 -23.98
CA LEU A 81 13.13 7.43 -23.97
C LEU A 81 12.58 8.73 -23.41
N LYS A 82 13.46 9.55 -22.84
CA LYS A 82 13.10 10.90 -22.39
C LYS A 82 12.49 11.70 -23.54
N ASP A 83 11.43 12.46 -23.24
CA ASP A 83 10.67 13.29 -24.16
C ASP A 83 9.88 12.52 -25.25
N GLN A 84 9.95 11.18 -25.26
CA GLN A 84 9.10 10.35 -26.13
C GLN A 84 7.62 10.56 -25.78
N LEU A 85 6.79 10.56 -26.81
CA LEU A 85 5.33 10.56 -26.66
C LEU A 85 4.81 9.12 -26.74
N ILE A 86 4.03 8.73 -25.74
CA ILE A 86 3.35 7.44 -25.69
C ILE A 86 1.87 7.64 -25.42
N MET A 87 1.06 6.71 -25.93
CA MET A 87 -0.36 6.64 -25.62
C MET A 87 -0.56 5.93 -24.28
N VAL A 88 -1.44 6.45 -23.43
CA VAL A 88 -1.88 5.78 -22.19
C VAL A 88 -3.39 5.61 -22.23
N LYS A 89 -3.88 4.39 -21.98
CA LYS A 89 -5.32 4.10 -21.91
C LYS A 89 -5.66 3.13 -20.79
N GLY A 90 -6.90 3.24 -20.31
CA GLY A 90 -7.48 2.32 -19.34
C GLY A 90 -8.27 1.23 -20.03
N LYS A 91 -7.77 -0.01 -20.07
CA LYS A 91 -8.52 -1.15 -20.62
C LYS A 91 -8.01 -2.45 -20.04
N LYS A 92 -8.76 -3.04 -19.11
CA LYS A 92 -8.29 -4.18 -18.33
C LYS A 92 -7.99 -5.40 -19.21
N GLY A 93 -6.85 -6.04 -18.97
CA GLY A 93 -6.47 -7.29 -19.63
C GLY A 93 -5.90 -7.13 -21.05
N ILE A 94 -5.80 -5.91 -21.55
CA ILE A 94 -5.14 -5.63 -22.83
C ILE A 94 -3.65 -5.38 -22.59
N PRO A 95 -2.74 -6.17 -23.19
CA PRO A 95 -1.31 -5.95 -23.00
C PRO A 95 -0.88 -4.63 -23.63
N SER A 96 0.13 -3.99 -23.03
CA SER A 96 0.80 -2.84 -23.63
C SER A 96 1.63 -3.26 -24.85
N ASP A 97 1.81 -2.34 -25.78
CA ASP A 97 2.70 -2.46 -26.94
C ASP A 97 3.77 -1.34 -26.92
N ASP A 98 4.57 -1.25 -27.98
CA ASP A 98 5.70 -0.32 -28.09
C ASP A 98 5.32 1.17 -28.06
N GLN A 99 4.05 1.51 -28.26
CA GLN A 99 3.56 2.89 -28.31
C GLN A 99 2.41 3.16 -27.35
N CYS A 100 1.74 2.12 -26.83
CA CYS A 100 0.55 2.21 -26.02
C CYS A 100 0.70 1.46 -24.69
N LEU A 101 0.75 2.23 -23.60
CA LEU A 101 0.67 1.73 -22.24
C LEU A 101 -0.80 1.48 -21.84
N CYS A 102 -1.12 0.24 -21.53
CA CYS A 102 -2.45 -0.16 -21.08
C CYS A 102 -2.48 -0.37 -19.56
N LEU A 103 -3.44 0.29 -18.88
CA LEU A 103 -3.66 0.18 -17.44
C LEU A 103 -4.90 -0.65 -17.12
N ASP A 104 -4.92 -1.24 -15.93
CA ASP A 104 -6.03 -2.07 -15.44
C ASP A 104 -7.22 -1.27 -14.87
N PHE A 105 -7.19 0.06 -15.02
CA PHE A 105 -8.23 0.97 -14.59
C PHE A 105 -8.87 1.70 -15.78
N GLU A 106 -10.08 1.25 -16.17
CA GLU A 106 -10.79 1.74 -17.36
C GLU A 106 -11.15 3.24 -17.28
N GLY A 107 -11.41 3.76 -16.07
CA GLY A 107 -11.79 5.15 -15.87
C GLY A 107 -10.65 6.16 -15.98
N ILE A 108 -9.39 5.74 -16.19
CA ILE A 108 -8.20 6.60 -16.01
C ILE A 108 -8.28 7.92 -16.79
N VAL A 109 -8.77 7.88 -18.03
CA VAL A 109 -8.86 9.05 -18.91
C VAL A 109 -9.78 10.12 -18.34
N ASN A 110 -10.84 9.72 -17.62
CA ASN A 110 -11.81 10.64 -17.02
C ASN A 110 -11.21 11.41 -15.84
N HIS A 111 -10.31 10.79 -15.08
CA HIS A 111 -9.71 11.38 -13.89
C HIS A 111 -8.51 12.29 -14.18
N LEU A 112 -7.89 12.15 -15.35
CA LEU A 112 -6.68 12.89 -15.69
C LEU A 112 -6.96 14.08 -16.62
N HIS A 113 -6.14 15.11 -16.45
CA HIS A 113 -6.13 16.35 -17.22
C HIS A 113 -4.70 16.63 -17.74
N VAL A 114 -4.61 17.47 -18.78
CA VAL A 114 -3.32 17.97 -19.27
C VAL A 114 -2.53 18.60 -18.11
N GLY A 115 -1.25 18.24 -18.01
CA GLY A 115 -0.34 18.65 -16.94
C GLY A 115 -0.26 17.66 -15.77
N ASN A 116 -1.21 16.73 -15.62
CA ASN A 116 -1.13 15.71 -14.59
C ASN A 116 0.02 14.72 -14.84
N ARG A 117 0.50 14.10 -13.76
CA ARG A 117 1.60 13.14 -13.78
C ARG A 117 1.10 11.73 -13.49
N LEU A 118 1.75 10.76 -14.10
CA LEU A 118 1.64 9.35 -13.75
C LEU A 118 3.04 8.87 -13.36
N MET A 119 3.13 8.21 -12.21
CA MET A 119 4.36 7.65 -11.69
C MET A 119 4.25 6.13 -11.80
N ILE A 120 5.12 5.50 -12.58
CA ILE A 120 5.10 4.07 -12.87
C ILE A 120 6.21 3.36 -12.10
N ASP A 121 5.93 2.15 -11.62
CA ASP A 121 6.88 1.27 -10.93
C ASP A 121 7.53 1.94 -9.72
N ASP A 122 6.68 2.27 -8.75
CA ASP A 122 7.07 2.95 -7.51
C ASP A 122 7.79 4.31 -7.74
N GLY A 123 7.43 4.97 -8.84
CA GLY A 123 7.96 6.27 -9.24
C GLY A 123 9.27 6.25 -10.01
N GLU A 124 9.71 5.08 -10.49
CA GLU A 124 10.90 4.95 -11.33
C GLU A 124 10.76 5.67 -12.68
N ILE A 125 9.55 5.69 -13.26
CA ILE A 125 9.27 6.37 -14.54
C ILE A 125 8.16 7.39 -14.35
N GLU A 126 8.44 8.64 -14.73
CA GLU A 126 7.47 9.72 -14.75
C GLU A 126 6.91 9.91 -16.16
N LEU A 127 5.58 10.02 -16.26
CA LEU A 127 4.86 10.44 -17.45
C LEU A 127 4.08 11.72 -17.14
N GLN A 128 4.02 12.65 -18.10
CA GLN A 128 3.20 13.85 -18.00
C GLN A 128 2.16 13.86 -19.12
N VAL A 129 0.89 14.02 -18.77
CA VAL A 129 -0.20 14.17 -19.75
C VAL A 129 -0.01 15.49 -20.51
N ILE A 130 0.12 15.41 -21.83
CA ILE A 130 0.23 16.59 -22.69
C ILE A 130 -1.03 16.82 -23.53
N GLU A 131 -1.75 15.74 -23.87
CA GLU A 131 -3.02 15.81 -24.60
C GLU A 131 -4.01 14.77 -24.07
N LYS A 132 -5.30 15.09 -24.17
CA LYS A 132 -6.40 14.22 -23.72
C LYS A 132 -7.39 14.03 -24.86
N HIS A 133 -7.70 12.77 -25.14
CA HIS A 133 -8.78 12.34 -26.03
C HIS A 133 -9.83 11.56 -25.23
N ASP A 134 -10.90 11.13 -25.89
CA ASP A 134 -12.01 10.44 -25.23
C ASP A 134 -11.61 9.04 -24.69
N GLU A 135 -10.78 8.30 -25.44
CA GLU A 135 -10.41 6.92 -25.09
C GLU A 135 -8.96 6.76 -24.61
N HIS A 136 -8.13 7.81 -24.74
CA HIS A 136 -6.72 7.73 -24.38
C HIS A 136 -6.12 9.11 -24.07
N LEU A 137 -4.93 9.08 -23.47
CA LEU A 137 -4.09 10.23 -23.20
C LEU A 137 -2.82 10.13 -24.05
N ILE A 138 -2.27 11.27 -24.45
CA ILE A 138 -0.90 11.35 -24.94
C ILE A 138 -0.05 11.87 -23.81
N CYS A 139 0.96 11.07 -23.43
CA CYS A 139 1.86 11.39 -22.34
C CYS A 139 3.29 11.54 -22.86
N ARG A 140 3.97 12.57 -22.37
CA ARG A 140 5.41 12.75 -22.55
C ARG A 140 6.16 12.05 -21.43
N VAL A 141 7.17 11.27 -21.79
CA VAL A 141 8.05 10.55 -20.86
C VAL A 141 9.05 11.52 -20.23
N GLY A 142 9.11 11.58 -18.90
CA GLY A 142 9.99 12.47 -18.14
C GLY A 142 11.44 11.97 -18.03
N ASN A 143 11.63 10.65 -18.01
CA ASN A 143 12.93 9.99 -17.92
C ASN A 143 12.95 8.66 -18.68
N PRO A 144 14.10 8.24 -19.23
CA PRO A 144 14.19 6.97 -19.95
C PRO A 144 14.07 5.80 -18.97
N GLY A 145 13.58 4.66 -19.46
CA GLY A 145 13.40 3.47 -18.62
C GLY A 145 12.69 2.33 -19.35
N ILE A 146 12.37 1.29 -18.59
CA ILE A 146 11.66 0.11 -19.09
C ILE A 146 10.38 -0.09 -18.26
N ILE A 147 9.22 0.05 -18.89
CA ILE A 147 7.92 -0.20 -18.26
C ILE A 147 7.56 -1.67 -18.45
N LYS A 148 7.43 -2.39 -17.33
CA LYS A 148 7.04 -3.81 -17.32
C LYS A 148 5.54 -3.96 -17.04
N GLY A 149 5.03 -5.17 -17.26
CA GLY A 149 3.67 -5.52 -16.86
C GLY A 149 3.51 -5.65 -15.34
N ARG A 150 2.29 -5.45 -14.85
CA ARG A 150 1.90 -5.56 -13.43
C ARG A 150 2.63 -4.59 -12.48
N LYS A 151 3.17 -3.49 -12.99
CA LYS A 151 3.82 -2.44 -12.18
C LYS A 151 2.80 -1.46 -11.63
N SER A 152 3.08 -0.89 -10.46
CA SER A 152 2.24 0.12 -9.79
C SER A 152 2.14 1.38 -10.65
N VAL A 153 0.98 2.04 -10.56
CA VAL A 153 0.74 3.36 -11.18
C VAL A 153 0.13 4.28 -10.13
N ASN A 154 0.84 5.36 -9.85
CA ASN A 154 0.49 6.39 -8.89
C ASN A 154 0.13 7.68 -9.62
N LEU A 155 -0.86 8.42 -9.11
CA LEU A 155 -1.38 9.66 -9.74
C LEU A 155 -1.29 10.83 -8.75
N PRO A 156 -0.10 11.44 -8.58
CA PRO A 156 0.12 12.47 -7.59
C PRO A 156 -0.89 13.62 -7.67
N GLY A 157 -1.59 13.86 -6.55
CA GLY A 157 -2.56 14.95 -6.42
C GLY A 157 -3.93 14.69 -7.07
N ILE A 158 -4.18 13.47 -7.55
CA ILE A 158 -5.45 13.10 -8.19
C ILE A 158 -6.26 12.20 -7.26
N THR A 159 -7.54 12.54 -7.09
CA THR A 159 -8.49 11.69 -6.39
C THR A 159 -9.05 10.65 -7.36
N ILE A 160 -8.87 9.38 -7.01
CA ILE A 160 -9.36 8.24 -7.81
C ILE A 160 -10.42 7.50 -7.00
N ASP A 161 -11.52 7.17 -7.67
CA ASP A 161 -12.58 6.35 -7.10
C ASP A 161 -12.32 4.87 -7.35
N LEU A 162 -11.29 4.33 -6.67
CA LEU A 162 -11.10 2.89 -6.54
C LEU A 162 -11.99 2.33 -5.41
N PRO A 163 -12.46 1.08 -5.51
CA PRO A 163 -13.17 0.44 -4.40
C PRO A 163 -12.28 0.38 -3.16
N SER A 164 -12.86 0.46 -1.96
CA SER A 164 -12.15 0.33 -0.69
C SER A 164 -11.35 -0.97 -0.58
N LEU A 165 -11.92 -2.08 -1.08
CA LEU A 165 -11.36 -3.42 -0.91
C LEU A 165 -11.34 -4.19 -2.23
N THR A 166 -10.26 -4.91 -2.48
CA THR A 166 -10.21 -5.92 -3.54
C THR A 166 -10.78 -7.26 -3.03
N LYS A 167 -11.10 -8.18 -3.96
CA LYS A 167 -11.51 -9.55 -3.60
C LYS A 167 -10.46 -10.27 -2.74
N LYS A 168 -9.17 -10.05 -3.06
CA LYS A 168 -8.05 -10.63 -2.31
C LYS A 168 -7.98 -10.05 -0.90
N ASP A 169 -8.25 -8.76 -0.73
CA ASP A 169 -8.25 -8.16 0.60
C ASP A 169 -9.36 -8.76 1.47
N ILE A 170 -10.57 -8.94 0.94
CA ILE A 170 -11.69 -9.56 1.66
C ILE A 170 -11.32 -11.00 2.09
N GLU A 171 -10.77 -11.80 1.17
CA GLU A 171 -10.32 -13.17 1.47
C GLU A 171 -9.29 -13.19 2.60
N PHE A 172 -8.30 -12.29 2.57
CA PHE A 172 -7.28 -12.21 3.60
C PHE A 172 -7.80 -11.64 4.93
N ILE A 173 -8.78 -10.74 4.92
CA ILE A 173 -9.45 -10.27 6.13
C ILE A 173 -10.20 -11.43 6.79
N GLU A 174 -10.98 -12.21 6.04
CA GLU A 174 -11.67 -13.39 6.54
C GLU A 174 -10.68 -14.46 7.05
N PHE A 175 -9.57 -14.66 6.34
CA PHE A 175 -8.46 -15.48 6.81
C PHE A 175 -7.89 -14.98 8.14
N GLY A 176 -7.70 -13.66 8.29
CA GLY A 176 -7.22 -13.03 9.51
C GLY A 176 -8.17 -13.24 10.69
N ILE A 177 -9.48 -13.14 10.45
CA ILE A 177 -10.53 -13.43 11.44
C ILE A 177 -10.44 -14.90 11.87
N LYS A 178 -10.48 -15.83 10.91
CA LYS A 178 -10.44 -17.28 11.18
C LYS A 178 -9.21 -17.70 11.98
N ASN A 179 -8.08 -17.02 11.74
CA ASN A 179 -6.83 -17.34 12.39
C ASN A 179 -6.55 -16.49 13.62
N ASN A 180 -7.48 -15.68 14.14
CA ASN A 180 -7.31 -14.84 15.34
C ASN A 180 -6.06 -13.95 15.27
N LEU A 181 -5.94 -13.17 14.19
CA LEU A 181 -4.93 -12.11 14.12
C LEU A 181 -5.34 -10.92 15.00
N ASP A 182 -4.43 -9.99 15.23
CA ASP A 182 -4.64 -8.85 16.13
C ASP A 182 -4.94 -7.57 15.35
N PHE A 183 -4.27 -7.38 14.22
CA PHE A 183 -4.35 -6.16 13.42
C PHE A 183 -4.53 -6.41 11.93
N ILE A 184 -5.26 -5.52 11.28
CA ILE A 184 -5.26 -5.34 9.82
C ILE A 184 -4.66 -3.97 9.52
N ALA A 185 -3.50 -3.95 8.87
CA ALA A 185 -2.93 -2.76 8.24
C ALA A 185 -3.47 -2.66 6.82
N HIS A 186 -4.40 -1.73 6.59
CA HIS A 186 -5.04 -1.58 5.29
C HIS A 186 -4.31 -0.55 4.42
N SER A 187 -3.94 -0.96 3.21
CA SER A 187 -3.21 -0.16 2.22
C SER A 187 -4.13 0.85 1.52
N PHE A 188 -3.54 1.97 1.09
CA PHE A 188 -4.13 3.03 0.29
C PHE A 188 -5.43 3.61 0.89
N VAL A 189 -5.49 3.74 2.22
CA VAL A 189 -6.63 4.38 2.89
C VAL A 189 -6.68 5.86 2.51
N ARG A 190 -7.80 6.26 1.89
CA ARG A 190 -8.05 7.61 1.37
C ARG A 190 -9.10 8.34 2.19
N THR A 191 -10.08 7.62 2.71
CA THR A 191 -11.28 8.17 3.37
C THR A 191 -11.67 7.32 4.58
N LYS A 192 -12.55 7.86 5.44
CA LYS A 192 -13.16 7.04 6.49
C LYS A 192 -13.96 5.85 5.95
N GLN A 193 -14.50 5.93 4.73
CA GLN A 193 -15.32 4.87 4.15
C GLN A 193 -14.50 3.60 3.91
N ASP A 194 -13.23 3.75 3.49
CA ASP A 194 -12.31 2.63 3.30
C ASP A 194 -12.17 1.81 4.60
N VAL A 195 -12.11 2.49 5.74
CA VAL A 195 -12.00 1.87 7.08
C VAL A 195 -13.33 1.26 7.51
N ILE A 196 -14.44 1.97 7.30
CA ILE A 196 -15.79 1.51 7.67
C ILE A 196 -16.13 0.20 6.94
N ASP A 197 -15.71 0.06 5.68
CA ASP A 197 -16.00 -1.16 4.91
C ASP A 197 -15.27 -2.39 5.47
N ILE A 198 -14.06 -2.24 6.00
CA ILE A 198 -13.38 -3.29 6.77
C ILE A 198 -14.12 -3.55 8.08
N GLN A 199 -14.49 -2.49 8.81
CA GLN A 199 -15.16 -2.63 10.10
C GLN A 199 -16.47 -3.42 9.96
N LYS A 200 -17.25 -3.21 8.89
CA LYS A 200 -18.46 -4.00 8.60
C LYS A 200 -18.17 -5.50 8.48
N ILE A 201 -17.06 -5.88 7.85
CA ILE A 201 -16.66 -7.29 7.72
C ILE A 201 -16.29 -7.87 9.09
N LEU A 202 -15.55 -7.11 9.90
CA LEU A 202 -15.17 -7.52 11.25
C LEU A 202 -16.40 -7.66 12.17
N ASP A 203 -17.31 -6.68 12.14
CA ASP A 203 -18.54 -6.65 12.96
C ASP A 203 -19.45 -7.83 12.62
N LYS A 204 -19.62 -8.14 11.32
CA LYS A 204 -20.41 -9.31 10.86
C LYS A 204 -19.90 -10.62 11.47
N HIS A 205 -18.60 -10.72 11.75
CA HIS A 205 -17.99 -11.90 12.35
C HIS A 205 -17.72 -11.76 13.85
N ASN A 206 -18.17 -10.66 14.49
CA ASN A 206 -17.85 -10.33 15.88
C ASN A 206 -16.34 -10.38 16.18
N SER A 207 -15.51 -9.98 15.20
CA SER A 207 -14.07 -10.06 15.32
C SER A 207 -13.50 -8.89 16.14
N PRO A 208 -12.58 -9.14 17.10
CA PRO A 208 -11.98 -8.09 17.91
C PRO A 208 -10.81 -7.35 17.21
N ILE A 209 -10.42 -7.78 16.00
CA ILE A 209 -9.28 -7.26 15.23
C ILE A 209 -9.33 -5.73 15.15
N LYS A 210 -8.15 -5.11 15.25
CA LYS A 210 -8.00 -3.65 15.18
C LYS A 210 -7.48 -3.21 13.81
N ILE A 211 -8.04 -2.13 13.29
CA ILE A 211 -7.65 -1.57 11.99
C ILE A 211 -6.55 -0.53 12.19
N ILE A 212 -5.48 -0.65 11.41
CA ILE A 212 -4.43 0.34 11.20
C ILE A 212 -4.56 0.87 9.78
N ALA A 213 -4.90 2.15 9.60
CA ALA A 213 -4.93 2.74 8.26
C ALA A 213 -3.51 3.08 7.79
N LYS A 214 -3.11 2.61 6.60
CA LYS A 214 -1.86 3.04 5.98
C LYS A 214 -2.12 4.33 5.20
N ILE A 215 -1.39 5.37 5.55
CA ILE A 215 -1.46 6.69 4.92
C ILE A 215 -0.34 6.78 3.89
N GLU A 216 -0.73 6.66 2.63
CA GLU A 216 0.19 6.40 1.50
C GLU A 216 0.03 7.43 0.38
N ASN A 217 -1.00 8.28 0.43
CA ASN A 217 -1.26 9.32 -0.58
C ASN A 217 -1.74 10.63 0.04
N GLN A 218 -1.80 11.67 -0.79
CA GLN A 218 -2.23 13.02 -0.37
C GLN A 218 -3.66 13.03 0.19
N GLN A 219 -4.57 12.25 -0.40
CA GLN A 219 -5.97 12.20 0.05
C GLN A 219 -6.11 11.65 1.49
N GLY A 220 -5.42 10.56 1.83
CA GLY A 220 -5.39 10.03 3.20
C GLY A 220 -4.72 10.98 4.19
N VAL A 221 -3.74 11.77 3.72
CA VAL A 221 -3.10 12.83 4.51
C VAL A 221 -4.07 13.99 4.81
N ASP A 222 -4.93 14.34 3.86
CA ASP A 222 -5.91 15.43 3.98
C ASP A 222 -7.13 15.00 4.81
N ASN A 223 -7.60 13.76 4.66
CA ASN A 223 -8.73 13.19 5.39
C ASN A 223 -8.35 12.57 6.74
N ILE A 224 -7.13 12.82 7.23
CA ILE A 224 -6.61 12.11 8.41
C ILE A 224 -7.48 12.25 9.65
N ASP A 225 -8.12 13.40 9.87
CA ASP A 225 -8.92 13.62 11.07
C ASP A 225 -10.14 12.69 11.10
N GLU A 226 -10.85 12.51 9.99
CA GLU A 226 -11.98 11.58 9.93
C GLU A 226 -11.54 10.12 9.94
N ILE A 227 -10.39 9.78 9.34
CA ILE A 227 -9.86 8.41 9.36
C ILE A 227 -9.53 8.00 10.81
N LEU A 228 -8.91 8.89 11.58
CA LEU A 228 -8.49 8.63 12.97
C LEU A 228 -9.67 8.29 13.89
N GLU A 229 -10.87 8.80 13.62
CA GLU A 229 -12.07 8.50 14.40
C GLU A 229 -12.45 7.01 14.33
N HIS A 230 -12.14 6.34 13.22
CA HIS A 230 -12.58 4.97 12.93
C HIS A 230 -11.49 3.90 13.04
N VAL A 231 -10.22 4.27 13.31
CA VAL A 231 -9.10 3.32 13.41
C VAL A 231 -8.54 3.21 14.82
N TYR A 232 -7.81 2.12 15.09
CA TYR A 232 -6.99 2.00 16.29
C TYR A 232 -5.72 2.86 16.20
N GLY A 233 -5.16 2.97 15.00
CA GLY A 233 -3.98 3.75 14.71
C GLY A 233 -3.74 3.88 13.22
N ILE A 234 -2.61 4.49 12.87
CA ILE A 234 -2.18 4.64 11.48
C ILE A 234 -0.75 4.12 11.29
N MET A 235 -0.43 3.81 10.05
CA MET A 235 0.93 3.58 9.57
C MET A 235 1.27 4.65 8.53
N VAL A 236 2.31 5.43 8.77
CA VAL A 236 2.82 6.41 7.81
C VAL A 236 3.80 5.70 6.89
N ALA A 237 3.37 5.36 5.67
CA ALA A 237 4.21 4.68 4.68
C ALA A 237 4.94 5.75 3.85
N ARG A 238 6.16 6.08 4.27
CA ARG A 238 6.92 7.20 3.73
C ARG A 238 7.35 6.98 2.28
N GLY A 239 7.64 5.73 1.89
CA GLY A 239 8.03 5.35 0.54
C GLY A 239 6.91 5.65 -0.45
N ASP A 240 5.74 5.05 -0.24
CA ASP A 240 4.55 5.28 -1.08
C ASP A 240 4.14 6.76 -1.09
N LEU A 241 4.16 7.40 0.09
CA LEU A 241 3.81 8.81 0.19
C LEU A 241 4.79 9.71 -0.57
N ALA A 242 6.08 9.37 -0.63
CA ALA A 242 7.09 10.13 -1.37
C ALA A 242 6.91 10.07 -2.90
N ILE A 243 6.13 9.10 -3.40
CA ILE A 243 5.72 9.05 -4.81
C ILE A 243 4.59 10.06 -5.06
N GLU A 244 3.68 10.19 -4.08
CA GLU A 244 2.45 10.98 -4.18
C GLU A 244 2.64 12.47 -3.84
N VAL A 245 3.62 12.80 -3.00
CA VAL A 245 3.91 14.18 -2.57
C VAL A 245 5.40 14.50 -2.67
N PRO A 246 5.78 15.78 -2.85
CA PRO A 246 7.18 16.16 -2.87
C PRO A 246 7.94 15.67 -1.63
N ALA A 247 9.10 15.03 -1.84
CA ALA A 247 9.85 14.34 -0.81
C ALA A 247 10.22 15.26 0.38
N GLU A 248 10.50 16.54 0.10
CA GLU A 248 10.81 17.56 1.10
C GLU A 248 9.63 17.85 2.05
N ARG A 249 8.40 17.52 1.67
CA ARG A 249 7.20 17.68 2.52
C ARG A 249 6.98 16.50 3.47
N ILE A 250 7.58 15.34 3.20
CA ILE A 250 7.38 14.10 3.98
C ILE A 250 7.71 14.29 5.47
N PRO A 251 8.83 14.91 5.88
CA PRO A 251 9.12 15.10 7.30
C PRO A 251 8.05 15.92 8.04
N VAL A 252 7.53 16.97 7.37
CA VAL A 252 6.49 17.84 7.93
C VAL A 252 5.17 17.09 8.06
N ILE A 253 4.79 16.32 7.03
CA ILE A 253 3.57 15.49 7.05
C ILE A 253 3.66 14.45 8.17
N GLN A 254 4.77 13.71 8.26
CA GLN A 254 4.99 12.72 9.31
C GLN A 254 4.84 13.35 10.71
N ALA A 255 5.52 14.47 10.98
CA ALA A 255 5.44 15.15 12.27
C ALA A 255 4.01 15.59 12.61
N ARG A 256 3.26 16.06 11.61
CA ARG A 256 1.84 16.44 11.75
C ARG A 256 0.96 15.24 12.09
N LEU A 257 1.12 14.13 11.36
CA LEU A 257 0.36 12.89 11.58
C LEU A 257 0.62 12.32 12.99
N ILE A 258 1.90 12.25 13.41
CA ILE A 258 2.28 11.81 14.77
C ILE A 258 1.60 12.67 15.83
N LYS A 259 1.65 14.01 15.71
CA LYS A 259 1.02 14.92 16.68
C LYS A 259 -0.51 14.70 16.77
N LYS A 260 -1.17 14.47 15.64
CA LYS A 260 -2.62 14.18 15.60
C LYS A 260 -2.93 12.86 16.31
N CYS A 261 -2.16 11.80 16.05
CA CYS A 261 -2.30 10.51 16.72
C CYS A 261 -2.12 10.63 18.24
N ILE A 262 -1.06 11.32 18.70
CA ILE A 262 -0.81 11.54 20.14
C ILE A 262 -1.99 12.28 20.78
N ARG A 263 -2.48 13.36 20.17
CA ARG A 263 -3.62 14.15 20.68
C ARG A 263 -4.89 13.31 20.81
N GLN A 264 -5.13 12.40 19.87
CA GLN A 264 -6.30 11.51 19.85
C GLN A 264 -6.05 10.17 20.57
N LYS A 265 -4.88 9.97 21.18
CA LYS A 265 -4.47 8.72 21.85
C LYS A 265 -4.55 7.49 20.92
N LYS A 266 -4.21 7.68 19.64
CA LYS A 266 -4.16 6.63 18.61
C LYS A 266 -2.72 6.15 18.42
N ALA A 267 -2.54 4.87 18.09
CA ALA A 267 -1.23 4.34 17.76
C ALA A 267 -0.72 4.93 16.43
N VAL A 268 0.60 5.09 16.30
CA VAL A 268 1.24 5.53 15.05
C VAL A 268 2.48 4.69 14.78
N ILE A 269 2.56 4.13 13.57
CA ILE A 269 3.69 3.33 13.09
C ILE A 269 4.37 4.12 11.98
N ILE A 270 5.69 4.30 12.06
CA ILE A 270 6.48 4.90 10.98
C ILE A 270 7.11 3.76 10.19
N ALA A 271 6.78 3.66 8.90
CA ALA A 271 7.15 2.53 8.06
C ALA A 271 7.95 2.97 6.83
N THR A 272 8.55 1.97 6.16
CA THR A 272 9.36 2.05 4.92
C THR A 272 10.66 2.85 5.07
N GLN A 273 11.71 2.52 4.31
CA GLN A 273 13.00 3.25 4.25
C GLN A 273 13.61 3.62 5.62
N MET A 274 13.49 2.74 6.63
CA MET A 274 13.99 2.99 7.99
C MET A 274 15.49 2.67 8.11
N LEU A 275 15.88 1.48 7.68
CA LEU A 275 17.24 0.92 7.77
C LEU A 275 17.65 0.29 6.44
N HIS A 276 17.38 0.97 5.32
CA HIS A 276 17.46 0.39 3.98
C HIS A 276 18.85 -0.10 3.55
N SER A 277 19.92 0.45 4.14
CA SER A 277 21.31 0.05 3.83
C SER A 277 21.81 -1.18 4.61
N MET A 278 21.00 -1.70 5.55
CA MET A 278 21.30 -2.95 6.28
C MET A 278 20.82 -4.16 5.48
#